data_AF-A0A399NQQ1-F1
#
_entry.id   AF-A0A399NQQ1-F1
#
_cell.length_a   1.000
_cell.length_b   1.000
_cell.length_c   1.000
_cell.angle_alpha   90.00
_cell.angle_beta   90.00
_cell.angle_gamma   90.00
#
_symmetry.space_group_name_H-M   'P 1'
#
loop_
_entity.id
_entity.type
_entity.pdbx_description
1 polymer ?
#
loop_
_entity_poly.entity_id
_entity_poly.type
_entity_poly.pdbx_seq_one_letter_code
_entity_poly.pdbx_strand_id
1 'polypeptide(L)'
;FAHARIGGEANALLAAPFAGIPLGTSALASTGLGVTPLVVAVVVLGLLAVVIEVRRRADLRFQGPPAPVDPALPGTAGMTTMMRVLPFVTVVFAGVAPLAAALYLLSSAAWTLVERAALRRLLGRAPSR
;
A
#
# COMPACT_ATOMS: atom_id res chain seq x y z
N PHE A 1 -3.10 12.21 11.74
CA PHE A 1 -4.34 11.50 12.15
C PHE A 1 -4.24 10.74 13.47
N ALA A 2 -3.11 10.82 14.21
CA ALA A 2 -2.96 10.11 15.48
C ALA A 2 -3.76 10.71 16.65
N HIS A 3 -4.25 11.95 16.51
CA HIS A 3 -4.95 12.68 17.57
C HIS A 3 -6.38 13.03 17.13
N ALA A 4 -7.36 12.69 17.98
CA ALA A 4 -8.77 12.99 17.79
C ALA A 4 -9.14 14.46 18.03
N ARG A 5 -8.31 15.17 18.82
CA ARG A 5 -8.47 16.59 19.13
C ARG A 5 -7.18 17.37 18.91
N ILE A 6 -7.30 18.63 18.55
CA ILE A 6 -6.17 19.57 18.37
C ILE A 6 -6.55 20.84 19.11
N GLY A 7 -5.76 21.24 20.12
CA GLY A 7 -6.03 22.46 20.89
C GLY A 7 -7.34 22.43 21.68
N GLY A 8 -7.79 21.25 22.14
CA GLY A 8 -9.06 21.08 22.89
C GLY A 8 -10.28 20.81 22.00
N GLU A 9 -10.22 21.21 20.73
CA GLU A 9 -11.30 21.05 19.75
C GLU A 9 -11.21 19.74 18.95
N ALA A 10 -12.35 19.30 18.41
CA ALA A 10 -12.39 18.14 17.52
C ALA A 10 -11.56 18.38 16.25
N ASN A 11 -10.79 17.37 15.84
CA ASN A 11 -9.93 17.49 14.67
C ASN A 11 -10.77 17.56 13.38
N ALA A 12 -10.97 18.77 12.86
CA ALA A 12 -11.77 19.04 11.65
C ALA A 12 -11.28 18.28 10.41
N LEU A 13 -9.98 17.93 10.34
CA LEU A 13 -9.43 17.15 9.21
C LEU A 13 -9.97 15.71 9.15
N LEU A 14 -10.42 15.15 10.28
CA LEU A 14 -11.08 13.83 10.30
C LEU A 14 -12.51 13.90 9.76
N ALA A 15 -13.17 15.05 9.90
CA ALA A 15 -14.53 15.29 9.41
C ALA A 15 -14.55 15.73 7.93
N ALA A 16 -13.42 16.17 7.39
CA ALA A 16 -13.32 16.56 5.98
C ALA A 16 -13.71 15.39 5.05
N PRO A 17 -14.58 15.63 4.05
CA PRO A 17 -15.09 14.56 3.20
C PRO A 17 -14.13 14.24 2.04
N PHE A 18 -13.99 12.95 1.73
CA PHE A 18 -13.43 12.44 0.50
C PHE A 18 -14.44 11.51 -0.16
N ALA A 19 -14.85 11.82 -1.40
CA ALA A 19 -15.93 11.12 -2.10
C ALA A 19 -17.22 10.99 -1.25
N GLY A 20 -17.51 12.00 -0.41
CA GLY A 20 -18.68 12.02 0.48
C GLY A 20 -18.49 11.32 1.84
N ILE A 21 -17.30 10.81 2.15
CA ILE A 21 -17.04 10.06 3.38
C ILE A 21 -16.01 10.81 4.24
N PRO A 22 -16.21 10.94 5.56
CA PRO A 22 -15.23 11.54 6.45
C PRO A 22 -13.87 10.81 6.34
N LEU A 23 -12.80 11.59 6.21
CA LEU A 23 -11.42 11.08 6.11
C LEU A 23 -10.98 10.25 7.33
N GLY A 24 -11.67 10.42 8.47
CA GLY A 24 -11.48 9.64 9.68
C GLY A 24 -12.02 8.20 9.62
N THR A 25 -12.91 7.89 8.68
CA THR A 25 -13.54 6.56 8.58
C THR A 25 -12.55 5.51 8.10
N SER A 26 -12.41 4.41 8.83
CA SER A 26 -11.62 3.25 8.38
C SER A 26 -12.43 2.30 7.51
N ALA A 27 -11.76 1.42 6.75
CA ALA A 27 -12.45 0.40 5.95
C ALA A 27 -13.24 -0.56 6.84
N LEU A 28 -12.70 -0.90 8.01
CA LEU A 28 -13.43 -1.70 8.99
C LEU A 28 -14.72 -1.00 9.46
N ALA A 29 -14.63 0.30 9.79
CA ALA A 29 -15.79 1.09 10.20
C ALA A 29 -16.81 1.26 9.06
N SER A 30 -16.35 1.29 7.80
CA SER A 30 -17.22 1.45 6.63
C SER A 30 -18.23 0.33 6.43
N THR A 31 -17.95 -0.87 6.94
CA THR A 31 -18.85 -2.04 6.83
C THR A 31 -20.21 -1.81 7.48
N GLY A 32 -20.28 -0.97 8.53
CA GLY A 32 -21.53 -0.63 9.24
C GLY A 32 -22.20 0.66 8.76
N LEU A 33 -21.62 1.37 7.79
CA LEU A 33 -22.06 2.71 7.36
C LEU A 33 -22.80 2.71 6.00
N GLY A 34 -22.90 1.53 5.35
CA GLY A 34 -23.60 1.35 4.08
C GLY A 34 -22.67 1.04 2.91
N VAL A 35 -23.27 0.88 1.72
CA VAL A 35 -22.55 0.41 0.52
C VAL A 35 -21.54 1.43 -0.02
N THR A 36 -21.91 2.71 -0.06
CA THR A 36 -21.04 3.77 -0.59
C THR A 36 -19.72 3.90 0.19
N PRO A 37 -19.72 4.01 1.54
CA PRO A 37 -18.47 4.08 2.30
C PRO A 37 -17.60 2.83 2.15
N LEU A 38 -18.23 1.66 2.09
CA LEU A 38 -17.54 0.40 1.87
C LEU A 38 -16.86 0.35 0.49
N VAL A 39 -17.56 0.76 -0.57
CA VAL A 39 -17.01 0.75 -1.94
C VAL A 39 -15.79 1.67 -2.05
N VAL A 40 -15.85 2.89 -1.51
CA VAL A 40 -14.70 3.80 -1.56
C VAL A 40 -13.51 3.23 -0.80
N ALA A 41 -13.72 2.68 0.39
CA ALA A 41 -12.66 2.06 1.18
C ALA A 41 -12.02 0.88 0.44
N VAL A 42 -12.83 -0.02 -0.15
CA VAL A 42 -12.36 -1.17 -0.93
C VAL A 42 -11.59 -0.71 -2.17
N VAL A 43 -12.05 0.33 -2.88
CA VAL A 43 -11.35 0.88 -4.04
C VAL A 43 -9.98 1.42 -3.65
N VAL A 44 -9.88 2.21 -2.58
CA VAL A 44 -8.58 2.75 -2.11
C VAL A 44 -7.62 1.65 -1.70
N LEU A 45 -8.07 0.65 -0.94
CA LEU A 45 -7.24 -0.49 -0.54
C LEU A 45 -6.84 -1.36 -1.74
N GLY A 46 -7.75 -1.55 -2.70
CA GLY A 46 -7.49 -2.28 -3.94
C GLY A 46 -6.41 -1.57 -4.77
N LEU A 47 -6.50 -0.25 -4.93
CA LEU A 47 -5.47 0.54 -5.60
C LEU A 47 -4.12 0.43 -4.90
N LEU A 48 -4.09 0.49 -3.56
CA LEU A 48 -2.85 0.32 -2.80
C LEU A 48 -2.24 -1.07 -3.02
N ALA A 49 -3.05 -2.12 -2.97
CA ALA A 49 -2.61 -3.49 -3.24
C ALA A 49 -2.06 -3.64 -4.67
N VAL A 50 -2.70 -3.02 -5.66
CA VAL A 50 -2.22 -3.01 -7.06
C VAL A 50 -0.86 -2.33 -7.16
N VAL A 51 -0.67 -1.16 -6.55
CA VAL A 51 0.62 -0.45 -6.56
C VAL A 51 1.72 -1.30 -5.91
N ILE A 52 1.43 -1.95 -4.77
CA ILE A 52 2.35 -2.84 -4.09
C ILE A 52 2.73 -4.03 -4.97
N GLU A 53 1.76 -4.66 -5.64
CA GLU A 53 2.03 -5.80 -6.53
C GLU A 53 2.82 -5.38 -7.77
N VAL A 54 2.52 -4.23 -8.36
CA VAL A 54 3.28 -3.69 -9.50
C VAL A 54 4.73 -3.42 -9.08
N ARG A 55 4.94 -2.82 -7.90
CA ARG A 55 6.28 -2.61 -7.34
C ARG A 55 7.01 -3.93 -7.10
N ARG A 56 6.34 -4.93 -6.49
CA ARG A 56 6.91 -6.26 -6.24
C ARG A 56 7.34 -6.93 -7.55
N ARG A 57 6.49 -6.92 -8.57
CA ARG A 57 6.81 -7.47 -9.91
C ARG A 57 7.97 -6.73 -10.57
N ALA A 58 8.00 -5.41 -10.45
CA ALA A 58 9.07 -4.60 -11.00
C ALA A 58 10.41 -4.91 -10.32
N ASP A 59 10.43 -5.07 -8.99
CA ASP A 59 11.64 -5.41 -8.23
C ASP A 59 12.17 -6.81 -8.61
N LEU A 60 11.29 -7.81 -8.68
CA LEU A 60 11.66 -9.17 -9.11
C LEU A 60 12.25 -9.21 -10.53
N ARG A 61 11.69 -8.43 -11.47
CA ARG A 61 12.22 -8.35 -12.84
C ARG A 61 13.62 -7.72 -12.89
N PHE A 62 13.91 -6.80 -11.98
CA PHE A 62 15.18 -6.08 -11.96
C PHE A 62 16.28 -6.85 -11.23
N GLN A 63 15.94 -7.60 -10.19
CA GLN A 63 16.91 -8.38 -9.39
C GLN A 63 17.36 -9.68 -10.07
N GLY A 64 16.69 -10.11 -11.14
CA GLY A 64 16.98 -11.37 -11.83
C GLY A 64 16.34 -12.58 -11.15
N PRO A 65 16.53 -13.79 -11.71
CA PRO A 65 16.02 -15.02 -11.12
C PRO A 65 16.55 -15.17 -9.69
N PRO A 66 15.69 -15.44 -8.70
CA PRO A 66 16.17 -15.74 -7.36
C PRO A 66 17.10 -16.95 -7.41
N ALA A 67 18.14 -16.96 -6.57
CA ALA A 67 19.04 -18.09 -6.46
C ALA A 67 18.25 -19.40 -6.22
N PRO A 68 18.65 -20.52 -6.83
CA PRO A 68 17.99 -21.80 -6.59
C PRO A 68 17.99 -22.11 -5.10
N VAL A 69 16.79 -22.27 -4.53
CA VAL A 69 16.63 -22.69 -3.14
C VAL A 69 16.42 -24.20 -3.15
N ASP A 70 17.19 -24.94 -2.36
CA ASP A 70 17.03 -26.38 -2.24
C ASP A 70 15.68 -26.72 -1.61
N PRO A 71 14.74 -27.35 -2.34
CA PRO A 71 13.43 -27.70 -1.81
C PRO A 71 13.49 -28.76 -0.71
N ALA A 72 14.60 -29.48 -0.57
CA ALA A 72 14.82 -30.46 0.49
C ALA A 72 15.15 -29.83 1.85
N LEU A 73 15.52 -28.54 1.90
CA LEU A 73 15.76 -27.84 3.16
C LEU A 73 14.43 -27.57 3.89
N PRO A 74 14.27 -28.03 5.15
CA PRO A 74 13.09 -27.72 5.95
C PRO A 74 12.89 -26.20 6.08
N GLY A 75 11.65 -25.72 5.84
CA GLY A 75 11.27 -24.31 6.03
C GLY A 75 11.35 -23.41 4.78
N THR A 76 11.86 -23.90 3.65
CA THR A 76 12.00 -23.13 2.39
C THR A 76 10.66 -22.74 1.76
N ALA A 77 9.66 -23.63 1.81
CA ALA A 77 8.30 -23.35 1.35
C ALA A 77 7.62 -22.24 2.17
N GLY A 78 7.83 -22.25 3.50
CA GLY A 78 7.31 -21.22 4.41
C GLY A 78 7.95 -19.85 4.15
N MET A 79 9.28 -19.82 4.01
CA MET A 79 10.03 -18.59 3.71
C MET A 79 9.58 -17.95 2.39
N THR A 80 9.40 -18.75 1.34
CA THR A 80 8.94 -18.28 0.03
C THR A 80 7.54 -17.67 0.09
N THR A 81 6.65 -18.29 0.85
CA THR A 81 5.29 -17.78 1.08
C THR A 81 5.33 -16.46 1.87
N MET A 82 6.14 -16.41 2.93
CA MET A 82 6.29 -15.21 3.75
C MET A 82 6.82 -14.03 2.93
N MET A 83 7.85 -14.24 2.10
CA MET A 83 8.37 -13.20 1.20
C MET A 83 7.33 -12.69 0.19
N ARG A 84 6.37 -13.53 -0.22
CA ARG A 84 5.28 -13.13 -1.11
C ARG A 84 4.21 -12.28 -0.39
N VAL A 85 3.88 -12.64 0.85
CA VAL A 85 2.77 -12.01 1.60
C VAL A 85 3.22 -10.74 2.33
N LEU A 86 4.47 -10.68 2.78
CA LEU A 86 5.01 -9.59 3.60
C LEU A 86 4.69 -8.18 3.06
N PRO A 87 4.80 -7.88 1.75
CA PRO A 87 4.47 -6.54 1.23
C PRO A 87 3.00 -6.14 1.43
N PHE A 88 2.07 -7.10 1.45
CA PHE A 88 0.63 -6.86 1.55
C PHE A 88 0.14 -6.63 2.97
N VAL A 89 0.95 -6.93 3.98
CA VAL A 89 0.66 -6.63 5.39
C VAL A 89 0.31 -5.14 5.57
N THR A 90 0.93 -4.26 4.78
CA THR A 90 0.63 -2.83 4.75
C THR A 90 -0.82 -2.50 4.38
N VAL A 91 -1.44 -3.26 3.48
CA VAL A 91 -2.84 -3.08 3.06
C VAL A 91 -3.78 -3.41 4.22
N VAL A 92 -3.46 -4.46 4.99
CA VAL A 92 -4.24 -4.86 6.17
C VAL A 92 -4.23 -3.75 7.21
N PHE A 93 -3.05 -3.20 7.54
CA PHE A 93 -2.94 -2.07 8.45
C PHE A 93 -3.68 -0.83 7.93
N ALA A 94 -3.60 -0.55 6.63
CA ALA A 94 -4.31 0.56 6.02
C ALA A 94 -5.84 0.42 6.11
N GLY A 95 -6.38 -0.79 6.14
CA GLY A 95 -7.82 -1.03 6.27
C GLY A 95 -8.38 -0.73 7.66
N VAL A 96 -7.55 -0.83 8.70
CA VAL A 96 -7.95 -0.48 10.08
C VAL A 96 -7.68 1.00 10.37
N ALA A 97 -6.68 1.59 9.71
CA ALA A 97 -6.37 3.01 9.82
C ALA A 97 -7.45 3.91 9.18
N PRO A 98 -7.48 5.21 9.52
CA PRO A 98 -8.35 6.17 8.84
C PRO A 98 -8.12 6.21 7.33
N LEU A 99 -9.17 6.45 6.54
CA LEU A 99 -9.10 6.57 5.07
C LEU A 99 -7.96 7.49 4.61
N ALA A 100 -7.73 8.59 5.32
CA ALA A 100 -6.63 9.49 5.01
C ALA A 100 -5.24 8.85 5.10
N ALA A 101 -5.03 7.92 6.03
CA ALA A 101 -3.78 7.17 6.13
C ALA A 101 -3.63 6.20 4.95
N ALA A 102 -4.71 5.54 4.53
CA ALA A 102 -4.70 4.69 3.35
C ALA A 102 -4.40 5.49 2.06
N LEU A 103 -5.00 6.68 1.90
CA LEU A 103 -4.71 7.60 0.79
C LEU A 103 -3.27 8.11 0.80
N TYR A 104 -2.72 8.42 1.97
CA TYR A 104 -1.32 8.81 2.13
C TYR A 104 -0.38 7.67 1.70
N LEU A 105 -0.62 6.45 2.18
CA LEU A 105 0.17 5.27 1.81
C LEU A 105 0.08 4.99 0.32
N LEU A 106 -1.12 5.07 -0.27
CA LEU A 106 -1.33 4.90 -1.70
C LEU A 106 -0.52 5.92 -2.50
N SER A 107 -0.60 7.20 -2.14
CA SER A 107 0.11 8.28 -2.82
C SER A 107 1.62 8.12 -2.72
N SER A 108 2.13 7.79 -1.52
CA SER A 108 3.56 7.59 -1.26
C SER A 108 4.11 6.36 -1.99
N ALA A 109 3.37 5.25 -2.00
CA ALA A 109 3.73 4.05 -2.73
C ALA A 109 3.72 4.28 -4.26
N ALA A 110 2.72 5.02 -4.77
CA ALA A 110 2.64 5.38 -6.18
C ALA A 110 3.82 6.28 -6.58
N TRP A 111 4.17 7.28 -5.76
CA TRP A 111 5.35 8.10 -5.99
C TRP A 111 6.63 7.27 -6.03
N THR A 112 6.83 6.39 -5.04
CA THR A 112 7.98 5.49 -4.98
C THR A 112 8.09 4.61 -6.24
N LEU A 113 6.96 4.13 -6.75
CA LEU A 113 6.91 3.34 -7.98
C LEU A 113 7.33 4.18 -9.20
N VAL A 114 6.82 5.40 -9.32
CA VAL A 114 7.16 6.33 -10.40
C VAL A 114 8.63 6.71 -10.36
N GLU A 115 9.15 7.06 -9.18
CA GLU A 115 10.55 7.42 -8.98
C GLU A 115 11.48 6.27 -9.39
N ARG A 116 11.22 5.05 -8.91
CA ARG A 116 11.98 3.87 -9.31
C ARG A 116 11.88 3.59 -10.80
N ALA A 117 10.71 3.74 -11.41
CA ALA A 117 10.54 3.54 -12.84
C ALA A 117 11.33 4.58 -13.66
N ALA A 118 11.31 5.85 -13.23
CA ALA A 118 12.09 6.91 -13.85
C ALA A 118 13.60 6.65 -13.72
N LEU A 119 14.08 6.34 -12.52
CA LEU A 119 15.49 6.04 -12.28
C LEU A 119 15.97 4.85 -13.11
N ARG A 120 15.23 3.73 -13.14
CA ARG A 120 15.58 2.57 -13.98
C ARG A 120 15.64 2.90 -15.45
N ARG A 121 14.72 3.73 -15.94
CA ARG A 121 14.72 4.22 -17.33
C ARG A 121 15.88 5.17 -17.63
N LEU A 122 16.38 5.91 -16.65
CA LEU A 122 17.54 6.80 -16.83
C LEU A 122 18.85 6.01 -16.78
N LEU A 123 19.02 5.14 -15.78
CA LEU A 123 20.20 4.27 -15.63
C LEU A 123 20.34 3.30 -16.79
N GLY A 124 19.24 2.70 -17.28
CA GLY A 124 19.26 1.83 -18.46
C GLY A 124 19.53 2.54 -19.78
N ARG A 125 19.47 3.88 -19.82
CA ARG A 125 19.84 4.70 -20.99
C ARG A 125 21.28 5.22 -20.93
N ALA A 126 21.98 5.07 -19.80
CA ALA A 126 23.36 5.49 -19.69
C ALA A 126 24.21 4.57 -20.61
N PRO A 127 24.92 5.11 -21.60
CA PRO A 127 25.82 4.30 -22.43
C PRO A 127 26.89 3.71 -21.51
N SER A 128 27.13 2.40 -21.63
CA SER A 128 28.25 1.72 -20.98
C SER A 128 29.54 2.36 -21.48
N ARG A 129 30.12 3.24 -20.67
CA ARG A 129 31.45 3.83 -20.90
C ARG A 129 32.52 2.94 -20.32
#